data_AF-A0A4Z1G7Q0-F1
#
_entry.id   AF-A0A4Z1G7Q0-F1
#
_cell.length_a   1.000
_cell.length_b   1.000
_cell.length_c   1.000
_cell.angle_alpha   90.00
_cell.angle_beta   90.00
_cell.angle_gamma   90.00
#
_symmetry.space_group_name_H-M   'P 1'
#
loop_
_entity.id
_entity.type
_entity.pdbx_description
1 polymer ?
#
loop_
_entity_poly.entity_id
_entity_poly.type
_entity_poly.pdbx_seq_one_letter_code
_entity_poly.pdbx_strand_id
1 'polypeptide(L)'
;MVSTTYKDNPILNMFDQTDVPYHLVGSIHLSHEDIGLFGKGRFESISPKLKEQVDVMKLVEHRDTITHEKMITNNPSLHEKKNLAFEKNIKRMKADIEELKRVLNQTIESLEREKMKTEIEKASRYEGETVNMRKKLWIMMCIMEASKQKISEPPWMKIYRKKRNQSAHLTDLETMMKLADKYPDYFDILLDAIYGAPKNGIKVLIDADKTGGNQVYRILSDRGSAFHNHYANTCIKPFNLWLSALHGLRNIQSATADKSFSDHESCVQKQKAEVQKLIREWDAAFDVDKSKWDTNTRKCREMIYTDYKDRDLLPRLWKSFGVQGEE
;
A
#
# COMPACT_ATOMS: atom_id res chain seq x y z
N MET A 1 -29.51 7.36 2.39
CA MET A 1 -30.21 8.57 1.91
C MET A 1 -29.56 9.77 2.60
N VAL A 2 -28.58 10.41 1.95
CA VAL A 2 -27.96 11.65 2.44
C VAL A 2 -28.30 12.69 1.39
N SER A 3 -29.23 13.58 1.74
CA SER A 3 -29.68 14.67 0.88
C SER A 3 -28.64 15.79 0.96
N THR A 4 -27.83 15.92 -0.08
CA THR A 4 -27.00 17.11 -0.29
C THR A 4 -27.88 18.23 -0.83
N THR A 5 -28.33 19.10 0.06
CA THR A 5 -28.87 20.41 -0.31
C THR A 5 -27.72 21.26 -0.83
N TYR A 6 -27.72 21.51 -2.14
CA TYR A 6 -26.93 22.57 -2.75
C TYR A 6 -27.35 23.89 -2.08
N LYS A 7 -26.49 24.41 -1.19
CA LYS A 7 -26.63 25.78 -0.71
C LYS A 7 -26.27 26.70 -1.86
N ASP A 8 -27.24 27.53 -2.22
CA ASP A 8 -27.16 28.58 -3.21
C ASP A 8 -25.82 29.32 -3.14
N ASN A 9 -25.15 29.39 -4.29
CA ASN A 9 -23.95 30.15 -4.49
C ASN A 9 -24.29 31.65 -4.28
N PRO A 10 -23.76 32.34 -3.26
CA PRO A 10 -24.01 33.78 -3.08
C PRO A 10 -23.29 34.65 -4.14
N ILE A 11 -22.61 34.02 -5.10
CA ILE A 11 -21.81 34.68 -6.14
C ILE A 11 -22.69 35.31 -7.23
N LEU A 12 -23.95 34.89 -7.40
CA LEU A 12 -24.77 35.36 -8.53
C LEU A 12 -25.59 36.63 -8.28
N ASN A 13 -25.81 37.06 -7.03
CA ASN A 13 -26.86 38.06 -6.73
C ASN A 13 -26.37 39.43 -6.26
N MET A 14 -25.12 39.82 -6.56
CA MET A 14 -24.59 41.12 -6.09
C MET A 14 -24.36 42.17 -7.19
N PHE A 15 -24.76 41.91 -8.44
CA PHE A 15 -24.55 42.84 -9.56
C PHE A 15 -25.78 43.65 -9.99
N ASP A 16 -26.92 43.50 -9.31
CA ASP A 16 -28.08 44.38 -9.52
C ASP A 16 -27.97 45.66 -8.69
N GLN A 17 -27.04 46.54 -9.06
CA GLN A 17 -27.17 47.97 -8.77
C GLN A 17 -26.80 48.78 -10.01
N THR A 18 -27.79 49.56 -10.45
CA THR A 18 -27.84 50.37 -11.65
C THR A 18 -26.78 51.49 -11.71
N ASP A 19 -26.22 51.62 -12.91
CA ASP A 19 -25.76 52.84 -13.62
C ASP A 19 -24.51 53.60 -13.17
N VAL A 20 -23.34 53.05 -13.53
CA VAL A 20 -22.43 53.65 -14.53
C VAL A 20 -21.79 52.50 -15.32
N PRO A 21 -21.85 52.47 -16.67
CA PRO A 21 -21.16 51.44 -17.44
C PRO A 21 -19.65 51.50 -17.17
N TYR A 22 -19.13 50.47 -16.51
CA TYR A 22 -17.70 50.29 -16.30
C TYR A 22 -17.07 49.92 -17.64
N HIS A 23 -16.60 50.92 -18.39
CA HIS A 23 -15.77 50.70 -19.56
C HIS A 23 -14.32 50.58 -19.10
N LEU A 24 -13.83 49.35 -18.96
CA LEU A 24 -12.40 49.11 -19.12
C LEU A 24 -12.12 49.32 -20.61
N VAL A 25 -11.92 50.57 -21.02
CA VAL A 25 -11.42 50.86 -22.36
C VAL A 25 -10.08 50.14 -22.44
N GLY A 26 -9.98 49.17 -23.36
CA GLY A 26 -8.93 48.16 -23.40
C GLY A 26 -7.52 48.73 -23.28
N SER A 27 -6.55 47.85 -23.07
CA SER A 27 -5.13 48.18 -22.92
C SER A 27 -4.66 49.18 -23.98
N ILE A 28 -4.68 50.48 -23.68
CA ILE A 28 -4.07 51.49 -24.54
C ILE A 28 -2.57 51.28 -24.37
N HIS A 29 -1.90 50.78 -25.42
CA HIS A 29 -0.45 50.78 -25.48
C HIS A 29 0.02 52.23 -25.55
N LEU A 30 0.25 52.81 -24.37
CA LEU A 30 0.91 54.09 -24.23
C LEU A 30 2.40 53.87 -24.49
N SER A 31 2.98 54.67 -25.39
CA SER A 31 4.43 54.68 -25.56
C SER A 31 5.09 55.16 -24.26
N HIS A 32 6.37 54.85 -24.05
CA HIS A 32 7.10 55.32 -22.86
C HIS A 32 7.08 56.86 -22.71
N GLU A 33 6.93 57.58 -23.82
CA GLU A 33 6.82 59.05 -23.85
C GLU A 33 5.44 59.55 -23.39
N ASP A 34 4.36 58.85 -23.76
CA ASP A 34 2.99 59.23 -23.39
C ASP A 34 2.75 59.11 -21.88
N ILE A 35 3.28 58.06 -21.25
CA ILE A 35 3.15 57.79 -19.80
C ILE A 35 3.75 58.92 -18.95
N GLY A 36 4.85 59.53 -19.43
CA GLY A 36 5.51 60.64 -18.74
C GLY A 36 4.73 61.96 -18.75
N LEU A 37 3.80 62.11 -19.69
CA LEU A 37 3.06 63.35 -19.92
C LEU A 37 1.75 63.43 -19.13
N PHE A 38 1.16 62.29 -18.79
CA PHE A 38 -0.04 62.22 -17.93
C PHE A 38 0.21 62.79 -16.52
N GLY A 39 1.36 62.48 -15.91
CA GLY A 39 1.69 62.91 -14.54
C GLY A 39 2.02 64.39 -14.36
N LYS A 40 2.09 65.18 -15.44
CA LYS A 40 2.44 66.61 -15.42
C LYS A 40 1.27 67.55 -15.72
N GLY A 41 0.05 67.02 -15.90
CA GLY A 41 -1.15 67.83 -16.14
C GLY A 41 -1.14 68.60 -17.47
N ARG A 42 -0.27 68.26 -18.42
CA ARG A 42 -0.23 68.87 -19.76
C ARG A 42 -0.52 67.84 -20.84
N PHE A 43 -1.80 67.78 -21.22
CA PHE A 43 -2.35 67.00 -22.32
C PHE A 43 -2.07 67.66 -23.69
N GLU A 44 -0.81 67.96 -23.98
CA GLU A 44 -0.43 68.66 -25.22
C GLU A 44 -0.06 67.70 -26.37
N SER A 45 0.20 66.41 -26.09
CA SER A 45 0.60 65.41 -27.11
C SER A 45 -0.43 64.31 -27.40
N ILE A 46 -1.56 64.26 -26.69
CA ILE A 46 -2.60 63.26 -26.96
C ILE A 46 -3.36 63.63 -28.23
N SER A 47 -3.64 62.64 -29.10
CA SER A 47 -4.43 62.89 -30.30
C SER A 47 -5.76 63.59 -29.94
N PRO A 48 -6.23 64.58 -30.71
CA PRO A 48 -7.43 65.36 -30.36
C PRO A 48 -8.67 64.48 -30.10
N LYS A 49 -8.81 63.36 -30.82
CA LYS A 49 -9.87 62.37 -30.62
C LYS A 49 -9.81 61.67 -29.26
N LEU A 50 -8.61 61.37 -28.76
CA LEU A 50 -8.41 60.78 -27.43
C LEU A 50 -8.66 61.82 -26.33
N LYS A 51 -8.26 63.07 -26.55
CA LYS A 51 -8.49 64.18 -25.61
C LYS A 51 -9.99 64.47 -25.41
N GLU A 52 -10.75 64.49 -26.51
CA GLU A 52 -12.21 64.68 -26.47
C GLU A 52 -12.92 63.53 -25.74
N GLN A 53 -12.47 62.28 -25.94
CA GLN A 53 -12.99 61.12 -25.20
C GLN A 53 -12.64 61.16 -23.70
N VAL A 54 -11.41 61.58 -23.35
CA VAL A 54 -10.94 61.74 -21.96
C VAL A 54 -11.74 62.80 -21.21
N ASP A 55 -11.97 63.95 -21.83
CA ASP A 55 -12.71 65.07 -21.23
C ASP A 55 -14.20 64.76 -21.09
N VAL A 56 -14.82 64.10 -22.08
CA VAL A 56 -16.23 63.66 -22.01
C VAL A 56 -16.44 62.60 -20.92
N MET A 57 -15.48 61.69 -20.73
CA MET A 57 -15.60 60.60 -19.74
C MET A 57 -15.04 60.93 -18.35
N LYS A 58 -14.45 62.13 -18.14
CA LYS A 58 -13.81 62.56 -16.87
C LYS A 58 -12.80 61.52 -16.34
N LEU A 59 -11.93 61.04 -17.22
CA LEU A 59 -10.90 60.07 -16.82
C LEU A 59 -9.82 60.73 -15.93
N VAL A 60 -9.41 60.04 -14.87
CA VAL A 60 -8.36 60.49 -13.94
C VAL A 60 -7.25 59.46 -13.82
N GLU A 61 -6.02 59.94 -13.62
CA GLU A 61 -4.88 59.08 -13.25
C GLU A 61 -5.11 58.58 -11.82
N HIS A 62 -4.97 57.27 -11.63
CA HIS A 62 -5.10 56.59 -10.36
C HIS A 62 -3.98 55.55 -10.25
N ARG A 63 -3.52 55.30 -9.02
CA ARG A 63 -2.50 54.27 -8.77
C ARG A 63 -3.16 53.12 -8.04
N ASP A 64 -3.14 51.94 -8.66
CA ASP A 64 -3.71 50.73 -8.10
C ASP A 64 -3.07 50.38 -6.76
N THR A 65 -3.89 50.17 -5.73
CA THR A 65 -3.40 49.85 -4.37
C THR A 65 -2.75 48.48 -4.24
N ILE A 66 -3.04 47.52 -5.12
CA ILE A 66 -2.56 46.14 -5.08
C ILE A 66 -1.31 45.96 -5.96
N THR A 67 -1.37 46.37 -7.23
CA THR A 67 -0.27 46.20 -8.19
C THR A 67 0.69 47.40 -8.20
N HIS A 68 0.29 48.53 -7.61
CA HIS A 68 1.03 49.80 -7.63
C HIS A 68 1.23 50.40 -9.03
N GLU A 69 0.55 49.85 -10.03
CA GLU A 69 0.56 50.32 -11.41
C GLU A 69 -0.27 51.60 -11.55
N LYS A 70 0.16 52.47 -12.45
CA LYS A 70 -0.60 53.67 -12.83
C LYS A 70 -1.65 53.28 -13.86
N MET A 71 -2.88 53.73 -13.65
CA MET A 71 -4.00 53.48 -14.55
C MET A 71 -4.84 54.74 -14.75
N ILE A 72 -5.63 54.74 -15.83
CA ILE A 72 -6.56 55.82 -16.16
C ILE A 72 -7.99 55.27 -16.02
N THR A 73 -8.81 55.89 -15.19
CA THR A 73 -10.17 55.40 -14.89
C THR A 73 -11.13 56.56 -14.66
N ASN A 74 -12.42 56.40 -15.00
CA ASN A 74 -13.47 57.38 -14.68
C ASN A 74 -14.07 57.16 -13.28
N ASN A 75 -13.71 56.06 -12.60
CA ASN A 75 -14.27 55.71 -11.30
C ASN A 75 -13.22 55.04 -10.38
N PRO A 76 -12.24 55.81 -9.88
CA PRO A 76 -11.19 55.30 -8.99
C PRO A 76 -11.77 54.72 -7.69
N SER A 77 -12.87 55.27 -7.17
CA SER A 77 -13.51 54.77 -5.94
C SER A 77 -14.11 53.38 -6.12
N LEU A 78 -14.70 53.08 -7.27
CA LEU A 78 -15.19 51.72 -7.57
C LEU A 78 -14.04 50.73 -7.75
N HIS A 79 -12.95 51.16 -8.38
CA HIS A 79 -11.73 50.36 -8.53
C HIS A 79 -11.13 49.97 -7.18
N GLU A 80 -10.96 50.92 -6.28
CA GLU A 80 -10.49 50.66 -4.91
C GLU A 80 -11.42 49.76 -4.10
N LYS A 81 -12.74 49.88 -4.28
CA LYS A 81 -13.71 48.94 -3.68
C LYS A 81 -13.52 47.50 -4.18
N LYS A 82 -13.23 47.32 -5.47
CA LYS A 82 -12.94 46.00 -6.06
C LYS A 82 -11.61 45.44 -5.52
N ASN A 83 -10.57 46.27 -5.41
CA ASN A 83 -9.30 45.88 -4.81
C ASN A 83 -9.46 45.43 -3.36
N LEU A 84 -10.18 46.20 -2.54
CA LEU A 84 -10.48 45.82 -1.16
C LEU A 84 -11.25 44.48 -1.07
N ALA A 85 -12.19 44.24 -1.97
CA ALA A 85 -12.92 42.97 -2.04
C ALA A 85 -11.99 41.80 -2.42
N PHE A 86 -11.08 42.01 -3.38
CA PHE A 86 -10.08 41.04 -3.79
C PHE A 86 -9.11 40.68 -2.67
N GLU A 87 -8.59 41.68 -1.93
CA GLU A 87 -7.75 41.42 -0.76
C GLU A 87 -8.46 40.62 0.33
N LYS A 88 -9.73 40.94 0.61
CA LYS A 88 -10.54 40.18 1.57
C LYS A 88 -10.70 38.72 1.13
N ASN A 89 -10.93 38.49 -0.16
CA ASN A 89 -11.03 37.14 -0.72
C ASN A 89 -9.69 36.39 -0.63
N ILE A 90 -8.57 37.04 -0.94
CA ILE A 90 -7.23 36.44 -0.77
C ILE A 90 -6.99 36.06 0.70
N LYS A 91 -7.31 36.96 1.64
CA LYS A 91 -7.15 36.69 3.08
C LYS A 91 -8.00 35.50 3.52
N ARG A 92 -9.26 35.42 3.04
CA ARG A 92 -10.13 34.27 3.30
C ARG A 92 -9.56 32.98 2.71
N MET A 93 -9.17 32.99 1.43
CA MET A 93 -8.58 31.81 0.79
C MET A 93 -7.30 31.34 1.48
N LYS A 94 -6.44 32.25 1.95
CA LYS A 94 -5.26 31.90 2.73
C LYS A 94 -5.65 31.23 4.05
N ALA A 95 -6.64 31.76 4.76
CA ALA A 95 -7.14 31.15 5.98
C ALA A 95 -7.74 29.76 5.73
N ASP A 96 -8.52 29.60 4.65
CA ASP A 96 -9.11 28.33 4.25
C ASP A 96 -8.02 27.30 3.89
N ILE A 97 -6.96 27.71 3.19
CA ILE A 97 -5.81 26.85 2.87
C ILE A 97 -5.10 26.39 4.14
N GLU A 98 -4.84 27.29 5.08
CA GLU A 98 -4.19 26.92 6.36
C GLU A 98 -5.08 26.00 7.20
N GLU A 99 -6.40 26.21 7.20
CA GLU A 99 -7.34 25.30 7.85
C GLU A 99 -7.34 23.92 7.19
N LEU A 100 -7.37 23.85 5.86
CA LEU A 100 -7.31 22.60 5.12
C LEU A 100 -6.01 21.83 5.38
N LYS A 101 -4.87 22.53 5.45
CA LYS A 101 -3.58 21.91 5.84
C LYS A 101 -3.65 21.33 7.25
N ARG A 102 -4.23 22.07 8.20
CA ARG A 102 -4.38 21.61 9.58
C ARG A 102 -5.25 20.35 9.66
N VAL A 103 -6.41 20.35 8.99
CA VAL A 103 -7.33 19.21 8.93
C VAL A 103 -6.66 18.01 8.24
N LEU A 104 -5.94 18.22 7.15
CA LEU A 104 -5.21 17.17 6.45
C LEU A 104 -4.15 16.53 7.37
N ASN A 105 -3.35 17.34 8.08
CA ASN A 105 -2.34 16.83 8.99
C ASN A 105 -2.97 16.02 10.14
N GLN A 106 -4.05 16.52 10.74
CA GLN A 106 -4.78 15.79 11.78
C GLN A 106 -5.35 14.46 11.26
N THR A 107 -5.84 14.45 10.02
CA THR A 107 -6.37 13.23 9.37
C THR A 107 -5.27 12.21 9.14
N ILE A 108 -4.11 12.65 8.64
CA ILE A 108 -2.92 11.80 8.46
C ILE A 108 -2.50 11.19 9.79
N GLU A 109 -2.32 11.99 10.84
CA GLU A 109 -1.95 11.49 12.17
C GLU A 109 -2.98 10.52 12.77
N SER A 110 -4.28 10.74 12.50
CA SER A 110 -5.33 9.81 12.94
C SER A 110 -5.23 8.47 12.20
N LEU A 111 -5.06 8.51 10.88
CA LEU A 111 -4.91 7.31 10.06
C LEU A 111 -3.66 6.52 10.41
N GLU A 112 -2.54 7.19 10.68
CA GLU A 112 -1.30 6.55 11.12
C GLU A 112 -1.48 5.83 12.46
N ARG A 113 -2.17 6.46 13.42
CA ARG A 113 -2.49 5.83 14.72
C ARG A 113 -3.42 4.62 14.56
N GLU A 114 -4.46 4.73 13.73
CA GLU A 114 -5.37 3.61 13.44
C GLU A 114 -4.65 2.45 12.74
N LYS A 115 -3.77 2.77 11.78
CA LYS A 115 -2.92 1.78 11.10
C LYS A 115 -2.03 1.05 12.10
N MET A 116 -1.32 1.78 12.96
CA MET A 116 -0.44 1.20 13.98
C MET A 116 -1.23 0.31 14.95
N LYS A 117 -2.39 0.77 15.44
CA LYS A 117 -3.28 -0.04 16.29
C LYS A 117 -3.69 -1.34 15.58
N THR A 118 -4.09 -1.24 14.33
CA THR A 118 -4.48 -2.39 13.51
C THR A 118 -3.32 -3.36 13.31
N GLU A 119 -2.11 -2.87 13.07
CA GLU A 119 -0.90 -3.70 12.94
C GLU A 119 -0.55 -4.42 14.23
N ILE A 120 -0.63 -3.75 15.39
CA ILE A 120 -0.41 -4.37 16.71
C ILE A 120 -1.45 -5.45 16.98
N GLU A 121 -2.73 -5.16 16.71
CA GLU A 121 -3.81 -6.13 16.88
C GLU A 121 -3.67 -7.33 15.94
N LYS A 122 -3.24 -7.10 14.70
CA LYS A 122 -2.90 -8.17 13.75
C LYS A 122 -1.76 -9.01 14.34
N ALA A 123 -0.62 -8.41 14.64
CA ALA A 123 0.56 -9.13 15.17
C ALA A 123 0.21 -10.00 16.39
N SER A 124 -0.53 -9.47 17.36
CA SER A 124 -0.98 -10.20 18.55
C SER A 124 -1.89 -11.39 18.20
N ARG A 125 -2.81 -11.23 17.24
CA ARG A 125 -3.65 -12.34 16.73
C ARG A 125 -2.79 -13.44 16.09
N TYR A 126 -1.80 -13.07 15.29
CA TYR A 126 -0.93 -14.02 14.59
C TYR A 126 0.06 -14.75 15.51
N GLU A 127 0.55 -14.09 16.57
CA GLU A 127 1.35 -14.76 17.61
C GLU A 127 0.55 -15.92 18.24
N GLY A 128 -0.74 -15.72 18.51
CA GLY A 128 -1.64 -16.75 19.03
C GLY A 128 -1.83 -17.94 18.07
N GLU A 129 -2.04 -17.69 16.77
CA GLU A 129 -2.21 -18.76 15.79
C GLU A 129 -0.91 -19.50 15.47
N THR A 130 0.23 -18.82 15.58
CA THR A 130 1.51 -19.49 15.41
C THR A 130 1.79 -20.47 16.53
N VAL A 131 1.48 -20.08 17.77
CA VAL A 131 1.49 -21.00 18.92
C VAL A 131 0.58 -22.21 18.66
N ASN A 132 -0.61 -21.99 18.09
CA ASN A 132 -1.51 -23.08 17.73
C ASN A 132 -0.90 -24.02 16.66
N MET A 133 -0.33 -23.46 15.59
CA MET A 133 0.35 -24.23 14.55
C MET A 133 1.55 -25.03 15.09
N ARG A 134 2.36 -24.42 15.95
CA ARG A 134 3.48 -25.11 16.60
C ARG A 134 3.01 -26.23 17.52
N LYS A 135 1.91 -26.03 18.26
CA LYS A 135 1.29 -27.09 19.07
C LYS A 135 0.82 -28.24 18.20
N LYS A 136 0.16 -27.94 17.08
CA LYS A 136 -0.32 -28.95 16.12
C LYS A 136 0.85 -29.77 15.57
N LEU A 137 1.91 -29.09 15.16
CA LEU A 137 3.15 -29.71 14.69
C LEU A 137 3.76 -30.62 15.78
N TRP A 138 3.86 -30.13 17.01
CA TRP A 138 4.33 -30.91 18.16
C TRP A 138 3.48 -32.16 18.41
N ILE A 139 2.15 -32.04 18.48
CA ILE A 139 1.23 -33.18 18.67
C ILE A 139 1.40 -34.21 17.56
N MET A 140 1.50 -33.76 16.31
CA MET A 140 1.70 -34.64 15.17
C MET A 140 2.99 -35.45 15.30
N MET A 141 4.11 -34.80 15.61
CA MET A 141 5.41 -35.45 15.79
C MET A 141 5.39 -36.49 16.92
N CYS A 142 4.80 -36.15 18.07
CA CYS A 142 4.67 -37.08 19.20
C CYS A 142 3.84 -38.32 18.86
N ILE A 143 2.75 -38.16 18.10
CA ILE A 143 1.91 -39.29 17.67
C ILE A 143 2.67 -40.20 16.70
N MET A 144 3.46 -39.62 15.78
CA MET A 144 4.17 -40.38 14.75
C MET A 144 5.36 -41.18 15.29
N GLU A 145 6.09 -40.65 16.29
CA GLU A 145 7.23 -41.33 16.91
C GLU A 145 6.84 -42.33 18.02
N ALA A 146 5.54 -42.44 18.35
CA ALA A 146 5.04 -43.23 19.50
C ALA A 146 5.75 -42.92 20.85
N SER A 147 6.51 -41.82 20.93
CA SER A 147 7.27 -41.47 22.10
C SER A 147 6.32 -40.93 23.18
N LYS A 148 6.30 -41.60 24.33
CA LYS A 148 5.57 -41.15 25.54
C LYS A 148 6.29 -40.02 26.27
N GLN A 149 7.26 -39.35 25.64
CA GLN A 149 7.99 -38.28 26.29
C GLN A 149 7.01 -37.14 26.60
N LYS A 150 6.76 -36.91 27.89
CA LYS A 150 6.03 -35.76 28.41
C LYS A 150 6.88 -34.51 28.17
N ILE A 151 6.89 -34.02 26.94
CA ILE A 151 7.55 -32.77 26.61
C ILE A 151 6.65 -31.65 27.14
N SER A 152 7.15 -30.90 28.11
CA SER A 152 6.45 -29.80 28.75
C SER A 152 6.26 -28.65 27.75
N GLU A 153 5.02 -28.19 27.57
CA GLU A 153 4.73 -26.97 26.81
C GLU A 153 5.57 -25.79 27.35
N PRO A 154 6.37 -25.10 26.51
CA PRO A 154 7.21 -23.99 26.94
C PRO A 154 6.41 -22.88 27.65
N PRO A 155 6.95 -22.24 28.71
CA PRO A 155 6.21 -21.23 29.49
C PRO A 155 5.66 -20.05 28.67
N TRP A 156 6.42 -19.57 27.68
CA TRP A 156 5.99 -18.48 26.80
C TRP A 156 4.73 -18.87 26.00
N MET A 157 4.64 -20.12 25.54
CA MET A 157 3.52 -20.65 24.76
C MET A 157 2.21 -20.60 25.57
N LYS A 158 2.29 -20.85 26.88
CA LYS A 158 1.16 -20.70 27.82
C LYS A 158 0.72 -19.24 27.97
N ILE A 159 1.66 -18.28 27.96
CA ILE A 159 1.37 -16.84 28.07
C ILE A 159 0.61 -16.35 26.83
N TYR A 160 1.10 -16.68 25.64
CA TYR A 160 0.46 -16.26 24.38
C TYR A 160 -0.89 -16.96 24.12
N ARG A 161 -1.06 -18.22 24.55
CA ARG A 161 -2.35 -18.91 24.47
C ARG A 161 -3.46 -18.18 25.23
N LYS A 162 -3.16 -17.60 26.40
CA LYS A 162 -4.17 -16.90 27.22
C LYS A 162 -4.66 -15.59 26.59
N LYS A 163 -3.90 -15.00 25.65
CA LYS A 163 -4.25 -13.76 24.94
C LYS A 163 -5.01 -14.02 23.63
N ARG A 164 -5.39 -15.27 23.35
CA ARG A 164 -5.96 -15.66 22.06
C ARG A 164 -7.31 -14.99 21.80
N ASN A 165 -7.41 -14.31 20.66
CA ASN A 165 -8.68 -14.00 20.02
C ASN A 165 -9.13 -15.23 19.22
N GLN A 166 -10.31 -15.77 19.54
CA GLN A 166 -10.87 -16.97 18.91
C GLN A 166 -11.16 -16.79 17.40
N SER A 167 -11.17 -15.56 16.88
CA SER A 167 -11.55 -15.21 15.51
C SER A 167 -10.39 -15.14 14.50
N ALA A 168 -9.16 -15.49 14.88
CA ALA A 168 -8.00 -15.42 13.97
C ALA A 168 -7.87 -16.73 13.17
N HIS A 169 -8.54 -16.83 12.02
CA HIS A 169 -8.53 -18.04 11.17
C HIS A 169 -7.67 -17.92 9.90
N LEU A 170 -6.95 -16.81 9.74
CA LEU A 170 -6.15 -16.55 8.55
C LEU A 170 -4.68 -16.56 8.94
N THR A 171 -3.88 -17.39 8.29
CA THR A 171 -2.42 -17.35 8.34
C THR A 171 -1.93 -16.38 7.28
N ASP A 172 -1.11 -15.41 7.66
CA ASP A 172 -0.55 -14.41 6.75
C ASP A 172 0.97 -14.57 6.69
N LEU A 173 1.48 -14.82 5.48
CA LEU A 173 2.90 -15.05 5.26
C LEU A 173 3.75 -13.82 5.64
N GLU A 174 3.29 -12.61 5.29
CA GLU A 174 4.00 -11.37 5.61
C GLU A 174 4.18 -11.21 7.13
N THR A 175 3.11 -11.41 7.89
CA THR A 175 3.19 -11.34 9.35
C THR A 175 4.09 -12.43 9.94
N MET A 176 4.05 -13.65 9.40
CA MET A 176 4.95 -14.72 9.83
C MET A 176 6.43 -14.40 9.59
N MET A 177 6.76 -13.77 8.46
CA MET A 177 8.11 -13.30 8.19
C MET A 177 8.56 -12.23 9.20
N LYS A 178 7.70 -11.25 9.53
CA LYS A 178 7.99 -10.22 10.55
C LYS A 178 8.22 -10.83 11.94
N LEU A 179 7.44 -11.85 12.33
CA LEU A 179 7.64 -12.55 13.59
C LEU A 179 8.95 -13.35 13.61
N ALA A 180 9.33 -13.93 12.48
CA ALA A 180 10.62 -14.60 12.30
C ALA A 180 11.83 -13.65 12.28
N ASP A 181 11.65 -12.37 11.96
CA ASP A 181 12.68 -11.35 12.21
C ASP A 181 12.82 -11.03 13.69
N LYS A 182 11.69 -10.94 14.40
CA LYS A 182 11.68 -10.57 15.82
C LYS A 182 12.14 -11.70 16.74
N TYR A 183 11.83 -12.95 16.39
CA TYR A 183 12.00 -14.12 17.25
C TYR A 183 12.46 -15.36 16.44
N PRO A 184 13.64 -15.32 15.78
CA PRO A 184 14.08 -16.34 14.83
C PRO A 184 14.08 -17.76 15.40
N ASP A 185 14.58 -17.94 16.65
CA ASP A 185 14.60 -19.23 17.35
C ASP A 185 13.23 -19.90 17.47
N TYR A 186 12.16 -19.11 17.35
CA TYR A 186 10.79 -19.57 17.50
C TYR A 186 10.04 -19.75 16.19
N PHE A 187 10.32 -18.93 15.19
CA PHE A 187 9.47 -18.85 13.98
C PHE A 187 10.19 -19.32 12.71
N ASP A 188 11.53 -19.36 12.66
CA ASP A 188 12.24 -19.73 11.43
C ASP A 188 11.97 -21.18 11.00
N ILE A 189 11.97 -22.13 11.95
CA ILE A 189 11.67 -23.53 11.63
C ILE A 189 10.21 -23.73 11.22
N LEU A 190 9.30 -22.86 11.68
CA LEU A 190 7.89 -22.90 11.31
C LEU A 190 7.71 -22.42 9.87
N LEU A 191 8.48 -21.44 9.41
CA LEU A 191 8.47 -21.04 8.00
C LEU A 191 8.87 -22.21 7.10
N ASP A 192 9.95 -22.90 7.46
CA ASP A 192 10.39 -24.09 6.72
C ASP A 192 9.29 -25.17 6.75
N ALA A 193 8.87 -25.63 7.92
CA ALA A 193 7.91 -26.73 8.05
C ALA A 193 6.50 -26.42 7.50
N ILE A 194 6.00 -25.19 7.65
CA ILE A 194 4.61 -24.82 7.32
C ILE A 194 4.50 -24.24 5.91
N TYR A 195 5.43 -23.37 5.53
CA TYR A 195 5.41 -22.67 4.25
C TYR A 195 6.33 -23.32 3.21
N GLY A 196 7.12 -24.33 3.61
CA GLY A 196 7.92 -25.14 2.69
C GLY A 196 9.33 -24.62 2.41
N ALA A 197 9.69 -23.44 2.92
CA ALA A 197 11.02 -22.86 2.72
C ALA A 197 11.43 -21.97 3.90
N PRO A 198 12.74 -21.82 4.18
CA PRO A 198 13.22 -20.90 5.21
C PRO A 198 12.96 -19.45 4.81
N LYS A 199 12.92 -18.53 5.79
CA LYS A 199 12.64 -17.09 5.61
C LYS A 199 13.41 -16.47 4.44
N ASN A 200 14.73 -16.66 4.40
CA ASN A 200 15.59 -16.11 3.35
C ASN A 200 15.24 -16.72 1.98
N GLY A 201 14.90 -18.00 1.93
CA GLY A 201 14.44 -18.67 0.72
C GLY A 201 13.14 -18.05 0.20
N ILE A 202 12.14 -17.89 1.09
CA ILE A 202 10.85 -17.26 0.76
C ILE A 202 11.06 -15.84 0.22
N LYS A 203 11.84 -15.02 0.93
CA LYS A 203 12.11 -13.63 0.52
C LYS A 203 12.68 -13.57 -0.90
N VAL A 204 13.69 -14.39 -1.16
CA VAL A 204 14.35 -14.44 -2.46
C VAL A 204 13.42 -14.93 -3.57
N LEU A 205 12.52 -15.87 -3.29
CA LEU A 205 11.52 -16.33 -4.25
C LEU A 205 10.49 -15.24 -4.56
N ILE A 206 10.02 -14.50 -3.54
CA ILE A 206 9.08 -13.38 -3.70
C ILE A 206 9.73 -12.26 -4.52
N ASP A 207 10.97 -11.87 -4.18
CA ASP A 207 11.70 -10.80 -4.88
C ASP A 207 11.97 -11.14 -6.36
N ALA A 208 12.11 -12.43 -6.67
CA ALA A 208 12.29 -12.92 -8.03
C ALA A 208 10.98 -12.91 -8.86
N ASP A 209 9.81 -12.99 -8.22
CA ASP A 209 8.49 -13.04 -8.87
C ASP A 209 7.90 -11.65 -9.13
N LYS A 210 8.67 -10.76 -9.75
CA LYS A 210 8.30 -9.34 -9.96
C LYS A 210 6.95 -9.13 -10.66
N THR A 211 6.58 -10.02 -11.57
CA THR A 211 5.33 -9.94 -12.34
C THR A 211 4.18 -10.67 -11.66
N GLY A 212 4.42 -11.37 -10.54
CA GLY A 212 3.45 -12.24 -9.88
C GLY A 212 3.03 -13.46 -10.68
N GLY A 213 3.68 -13.73 -11.83
CA GLY A 213 3.27 -14.76 -12.77
C GLY A 213 3.48 -16.17 -12.23
N ASN A 214 4.44 -16.37 -11.33
CA ASN A 214 4.70 -17.66 -10.70
C ASN A 214 3.88 -17.88 -9.43
N GLN A 215 3.13 -16.86 -9.00
CA GLN A 215 2.17 -16.89 -7.90
C GLN A 215 2.81 -17.28 -6.56
N VAL A 216 4.07 -16.88 -6.35
CA VAL A 216 4.89 -17.32 -5.21
C VAL A 216 4.22 -16.99 -3.88
N TYR A 217 3.82 -15.74 -3.69
CA TYR A 217 3.19 -15.31 -2.45
C TYR A 217 1.90 -16.07 -2.17
N ARG A 218 1.04 -16.22 -3.19
CA ARG A 218 -0.26 -16.90 -3.09
C ARG A 218 -0.08 -18.35 -2.67
N ILE A 219 0.73 -19.11 -3.40
CA ILE A 219 0.90 -20.55 -3.18
C ILE A 219 1.54 -20.84 -1.82
N LEU A 220 2.55 -20.07 -1.41
CA LEU A 220 3.15 -20.21 -0.08
C LEU A 220 2.13 -19.90 1.02
N SER A 221 1.34 -18.82 0.86
CA SER A 221 0.29 -18.45 1.81
C SER A 221 -0.81 -19.53 1.91
N ASP A 222 -1.26 -20.05 0.76
CA ASP A 222 -2.24 -21.13 0.68
C ASP A 222 -1.71 -22.41 1.33
N ARG A 223 -0.45 -22.77 1.09
CA ARG A 223 0.19 -23.92 1.74
C ARG A 223 0.18 -23.81 3.25
N GLY A 224 0.48 -22.62 3.80
CA GLY A 224 0.40 -22.35 5.23
C GLY A 224 -1.03 -22.48 5.77
N SER A 225 -2.01 -21.98 5.01
CA SER A 225 -3.44 -22.14 5.34
C SER A 225 -3.88 -23.60 5.33
N ALA A 226 -3.46 -24.39 4.34
CA ALA A 226 -3.77 -25.80 4.25
C ALA A 226 -3.20 -26.60 5.43
N PHE A 227 -1.99 -26.25 5.86
CA PHE A 227 -1.41 -26.84 7.06
C PHE A 227 -2.20 -26.42 8.31
N HIS A 228 -2.50 -25.13 8.46
CA HIS A 228 -3.26 -24.61 9.60
C HIS A 228 -4.61 -25.31 9.76
N ASN A 229 -5.29 -25.54 8.65
CA ASN A 229 -6.63 -26.11 8.60
C ASN A 229 -6.63 -27.65 8.46
N HIS A 230 -5.46 -28.30 8.48
CA HIS A 230 -5.26 -29.76 8.44
C HIS A 230 -5.78 -30.48 7.18
N TYR A 231 -5.80 -29.81 6.04
CA TYR A 231 -6.25 -30.42 4.80
C TYR A 231 -5.14 -30.63 3.77
N ALA A 232 -3.87 -30.36 4.09
CA ALA A 232 -2.77 -30.44 3.12
C ALA A 232 -2.33 -31.87 2.77
N ASN A 233 -3.21 -32.75 2.31
CA ASN A 233 -2.90 -34.13 1.99
C ASN A 233 -2.42 -34.27 0.54
N THR A 234 -3.30 -33.97 -0.41
CA THR A 234 -3.03 -34.20 -1.83
C THR A 234 -2.18 -33.10 -2.44
N CYS A 235 -2.17 -31.91 -1.83
CA CYS A 235 -1.44 -30.76 -2.34
C CYS A 235 0.07 -30.74 -2.00
N ILE A 236 0.58 -31.60 -1.10
CA ILE A 236 2.02 -31.64 -0.75
C ILE A 236 2.90 -31.93 -1.97
N LYS A 237 2.56 -32.98 -2.72
CA LYS A 237 3.35 -33.40 -3.87
C LYS A 237 3.43 -32.33 -4.97
N PRO A 238 2.30 -31.77 -5.48
CA PRO A 238 2.36 -30.72 -6.47
C PRO A 238 3.05 -29.45 -5.94
N PHE A 239 2.91 -29.14 -4.65
CA PHE A 239 3.66 -28.05 -4.01
C PHE A 239 5.18 -28.24 -4.10
N ASN A 240 5.69 -29.40 -3.70
CA ASN A 240 7.13 -29.67 -3.70
C ASN A 240 7.71 -29.68 -5.13
N LEU A 241 6.95 -30.20 -6.10
CA LEU A 241 7.33 -30.14 -7.52
C LEU A 241 7.35 -28.69 -8.01
N TRP A 242 6.32 -27.90 -7.69
CA TRP A 242 6.27 -26.47 -8.03
C TRP A 242 7.46 -25.71 -7.44
N LEU A 243 7.75 -25.91 -6.15
CA LEU A 243 8.86 -25.24 -5.46
C LEU A 243 10.21 -25.62 -6.08
N SER A 244 10.40 -26.90 -6.41
CA SER A 244 11.61 -27.39 -7.09
C SER A 244 11.76 -26.79 -8.50
N ALA A 245 10.67 -26.73 -9.27
CA ALA A 245 10.66 -26.13 -10.59
C ALA A 245 10.95 -24.63 -10.55
N LEU A 246 10.46 -23.94 -9.52
CA LEU A 246 10.70 -22.52 -9.29
C LEU A 246 12.18 -22.25 -8.95
N HIS A 247 12.79 -23.08 -8.10
CA HIS A 247 14.23 -23.03 -7.85
C HIS A 247 15.04 -23.30 -9.13
N GLY A 248 14.63 -24.28 -9.94
CA GLY A 248 15.23 -24.57 -11.24
C GLY A 248 15.18 -23.36 -12.18
N LEU A 249 14.01 -22.70 -12.28
CA LEU A 249 13.84 -21.49 -13.09
C LEU A 249 14.79 -20.39 -12.65
N ARG A 250 14.87 -20.13 -11.34
CA ARG A 250 15.76 -19.12 -10.78
C ARG A 250 17.23 -19.42 -11.06
N ASN A 251 17.64 -20.69 -10.93
CA ASN A 251 19.02 -21.10 -11.20
C ASN A 251 19.39 -20.88 -12.67
N ILE A 252 18.50 -21.23 -13.60
CA ILE A 252 18.69 -20.98 -15.03
C ILE A 252 18.78 -19.48 -15.30
N GLN A 253 17.87 -18.68 -14.76
CA GLN A 253 17.87 -17.22 -14.93
C GLN A 253 19.15 -16.58 -14.37
N SER A 254 19.63 -17.04 -13.22
CA SER A 254 20.87 -16.54 -12.61
C SER A 254 22.10 -16.91 -13.45
N ALA A 255 22.14 -18.12 -14.00
CA ALA A 255 23.26 -18.62 -14.82
C ALA A 255 23.32 -17.99 -16.23
N THR A 256 22.23 -17.36 -16.67
CA THR A 256 22.06 -16.82 -18.03
C THR A 256 22.02 -15.30 -18.07
N ALA A 257 22.14 -14.63 -16.92
CA ALA A 257 22.12 -13.16 -16.81
C ALA A 257 23.20 -12.47 -17.66
N ASP A 258 24.34 -13.14 -17.90
CA ASP A 258 25.51 -12.57 -18.59
C ASP A 258 25.83 -13.22 -19.97
N LYS A 259 24.92 -14.03 -20.54
CA LYS A 259 25.19 -14.81 -21.78
C LYS A 259 24.22 -14.51 -22.92
N SER A 260 24.72 -14.55 -24.17
CA SER A 260 23.92 -14.32 -25.39
C SER A 260 22.92 -15.45 -25.69
N PHE A 261 21.86 -15.12 -26.44
CA PHE A 261 20.48 -15.31 -25.99
C PHE A 261 19.64 -16.46 -26.61
N SER A 262 20.11 -17.27 -27.57
CA SER A 262 19.16 -18.19 -28.26
C SER A 262 18.80 -19.45 -27.47
N ASP A 263 19.80 -20.21 -27.00
CA ASP A 263 19.56 -21.54 -26.43
C ASP A 263 19.03 -21.45 -24.99
N HIS A 264 19.43 -20.38 -24.30
CA HIS A 264 19.02 -20.08 -22.94
C HIS A 264 17.56 -19.62 -22.86
N GLU A 265 17.08 -18.88 -23.86
CA GLU A 265 15.68 -18.46 -23.92
C GLU A 265 14.75 -19.68 -24.01
N SER A 266 15.12 -20.70 -24.80
CA SER A 266 14.35 -21.95 -24.90
C SER A 266 14.26 -22.69 -23.55
N CYS A 267 15.38 -22.80 -22.82
CA CYS A 267 15.39 -23.42 -21.50
C CYS A 267 14.55 -22.66 -20.47
N VAL A 268 14.65 -21.32 -20.44
CA VAL A 268 13.85 -20.48 -19.55
C VAL A 268 12.37 -20.62 -19.87
N GLN A 269 11.98 -20.60 -21.14
CA GLN A 269 10.58 -20.75 -21.55
C GLN A 269 10.03 -22.13 -21.21
N LYS A 270 10.80 -23.19 -21.45
CA LYS A 270 10.43 -24.56 -21.05
C LYS A 270 10.20 -24.66 -19.55
N GLN A 271 11.10 -24.08 -18.75
CA GLN A 271 10.98 -24.12 -17.29
C GLN A 271 9.81 -23.26 -16.79
N LYS A 272 9.55 -22.10 -17.40
CA LYS A 272 8.35 -21.29 -17.12
C LYS A 272 7.06 -22.07 -17.42
N ALA A 273 7.01 -22.78 -18.54
CA ALA A 273 5.85 -23.60 -18.89
C ALA A 273 5.62 -24.72 -17.85
N GLU A 274 6.68 -25.35 -17.36
CA GLU A 274 6.58 -26.36 -16.29
C GLU A 274 6.07 -25.75 -14.98
N VAL A 275 6.58 -24.57 -14.58
CA VAL A 275 6.05 -23.85 -13.40
C VAL A 275 4.56 -23.58 -13.56
N GLN A 276 4.12 -23.07 -14.72
CA GLN A 276 2.70 -22.78 -14.97
C GLN A 276 1.82 -24.04 -14.95
N LYS A 277 2.33 -25.17 -15.44
CA LYS A 277 1.64 -26.45 -15.36
C LYS A 277 1.48 -26.88 -13.90
N LEU A 278 2.54 -26.80 -13.11
CA LEU A 278 2.54 -27.18 -11.69
C LEU A 278 1.66 -26.27 -10.82
N ILE A 279 1.49 -25.00 -11.19
CA ILE A 279 0.51 -24.12 -10.55
C ILE A 279 -0.91 -24.67 -10.73
N ARG A 280 -1.27 -25.13 -11.93
CA ARG A 280 -2.61 -25.71 -12.19
C ARG A 280 -2.82 -27.01 -11.42
N GLU A 281 -1.77 -27.85 -11.34
CA GLU A 281 -1.80 -29.07 -10.54
C GLU A 281 -1.95 -28.78 -9.05
N TRP A 282 -1.25 -27.75 -8.55
CA TRP A 282 -1.41 -27.24 -7.19
C TRP A 282 -2.85 -26.77 -6.94
N ASP A 283 -3.39 -25.89 -7.79
CA ASP A 283 -4.73 -25.32 -7.62
C ASP A 283 -5.79 -26.43 -7.57
N ALA A 284 -5.70 -27.40 -8.48
CA ALA A 284 -6.61 -28.55 -8.51
C ALA A 284 -6.51 -29.41 -7.23
N ALA A 285 -5.29 -29.71 -6.76
CA ALA A 285 -5.10 -30.49 -5.54
C ALA A 285 -5.55 -29.72 -4.29
N PHE A 286 -5.27 -28.42 -4.24
CA PHE A 286 -5.65 -27.54 -3.14
C PHE A 286 -7.16 -27.40 -3.01
N ASP A 287 -7.89 -27.24 -4.12
CA ASP A 287 -9.35 -27.19 -4.12
C ASP A 287 -9.98 -28.51 -3.65
N VAL A 288 -9.43 -29.65 -4.10
CA VAL A 288 -9.85 -30.97 -3.63
C VAL A 288 -9.66 -31.09 -2.11
N ASP A 289 -8.48 -30.74 -1.62
CA ASP A 289 -8.15 -30.76 -0.20
C ASP A 289 -9.08 -29.83 0.61
N LYS A 290 -9.30 -28.60 0.14
CA LYS A 290 -10.17 -27.60 0.78
C LYS A 290 -11.63 -28.02 0.84
N SER A 291 -12.12 -28.74 -0.17
CA SER A 291 -13.50 -29.25 -0.23
C SER A 291 -13.76 -30.41 0.73
N LYS A 292 -12.71 -31.14 1.13
CA LYS A 292 -12.77 -32.26 2.06
C LYS A 292 -12.52 -31.74 3.48
N TRP A 293 -13.59 -31.31 4.15
CA TRP A 293 -13.55 -30.77 5.52
C TRP A 293 -13.17 -31.77 6.62
N ASP A 294 -12.71 -32.97 6.27
CA ASP A 294 -12.43 -34.04 7.23
C ASP A 294 -11.36 -34.98 6.65
N THR A 295 -10.33 -35.44 7.35
CA THR A 295 -9.97 -35.40 8.78
C THR A 295 -8.44 -35.29 8.83
N ASN A 296 -7.91 -34.95 9.99
CA ASN A 296 -6.53 -35.24 10.43
C ASN A 296 -6.24 -36.77 10.46
N THR A 297 -6.52 -37.45 9.34
CA THR A 297 -6.39 -38.88 9.15
C THR A 297 -4.94 -39.24 9.39
N ARG A 298 -4.72 -40.44 9.93
CA ARG A 298 -3.38 -40.97 10.12
C ARG A 298 -2.54 -40.85 8.83
N LYS A 299 -3.16 -41.11 7.68
CA LYS A 299 -2.56 -40.97 6.35
C LYS A 299 -2.09 -39.54 6.04
N CYS A 300 -2.89 -38.52 6.34
CA CYS A 300 -2.49 -37.11 6.17
C CYS A 300 -1.22 -36.80 6.96
N ARG A 301 -1.21 -37.17 8.25
CA ARG A 301 -0.05 -37.00 9.14
C ARG A 301 1.18 -37.76 8.65
N GLU A 302 0.99 -38.99 8.16
CA GLU A 302 2.06 -39.80 7.60
C GLU A 302 2.75 -39.13 6.41
N MET A 303 2.01 -38.53 5.48
CA MET A 303 2.65 -37.86 4.32
C MET A 303 3.31 -36.55 4.71
N ILE A 304 2.72 -35.76 5.61
CA ILE A 304 3.38 -34.55 6.15
C ILE A 304 4.66 -34.95 6.88
N TYR A 305 4.62 -36.00 7.69
CA TYR A 305 5.81 -36.51 8.39
C TYR A 305 6.88 -37.00 7.40
N THR A 306 6.47 -37.70 6.34
CA THR A 306 7.38 -38.15 5.28
C THR A 306 8.02 -36.97 4.56
N ASP A 307 7.24 -35.93 4.23
CA ASP A 307 7.78 -34.68 3.65
C ASP A 307 8.85 -34.05 4.55
N TYR A 308 8.61 -33.98 5.86
CA TYR A 308 9.59 -33.43 6.80
C TYR A 308 10.82 -34.30 6.95
N LYS A 309 10.68 -35.63 6.82
CA LYS A 309 11.80 -36.56 6.78
C LYS A 309 12.64 -36.36 5.52
N ASP A 310 12.00 -36.31 4.35
CA ASP A 310 12.66 -36.16 3.06
C ASP A 310 13.41 -34.83 2.93
N ARG A 311 12.95 -33.81 3.66
CA ARG A 311 13.58 -32.47 3.74
C ARG A 311 14.54 -32.30 4.92
N ASP A 312 14.85 -33.36 5.66
CA ASP A 312 15.73 -33.34 6.83
C ASP A 312 15.33 -32.29 7.91
N LEU A 313 14.03 -32.14 8.15
CA LEU A 313 13.50 -31.18 9.11
C LEU A 313 13.23 -31.77 10.48
N LEU A 314 13.08 -33.10 10.58
CA LEU A 314 12.74 -33.76 11.84
C LEU A 314 13.74 -33.42 12.97
N PRO A 315 15.07 -33.50 12.78
CA PRO A 315 16.02 -33.18 13.85
C PRO A 315 15.90 -31.72 14.33
N ARG A 316 15.75 -30.78 13.38
CA ARG A 316 15.60 -29.34 13.66
C ARG A 316 14.30 -29.06 14.42
N LEU A 317 13.21 -29.74 14.04
CA LEU A 317 11.92 -29.64 14.72
C LEU A 317 12.01 -30.15 16.16
N TRP A 318 12.61 -31.33 16.38
CA TRP A 318 12.80 -31.89 17.72
C TRP A 318 13.63 -30.97 18.62
N LYS A 319 14.75 -30.46 18.11
CA LYS A 319 15.58 -29.48 18.82
C LYS A 319 14.78 -28.22 19.17
N SER A 320 13.93 -27.73 18.25
CA SER A 320 13.08 -26.57 18.51
C SER A 320 12.04 -26.83 19.61
N PHE A 321 11.65 -28.08 19.85
CA PHE A 321 10.74 -28.44 20.94
C PHE A 321 11.44 -28.65 22.29
N GLY A 322 12.76 -28.43 22.35
CA GLY A 322 13.54 -28.65 23.57
C GLY A 322 13.79 -30.13 23.87
N VAL A 323 13.60 -31.01 22.88
CA VAL A 323 14.01 -32.41 22.97
C VAL A 323 15.48 -32.46 22.56
N GLN A 324 16.36 -32.48 23.55
CA GLN A 324 17.76 -32.84 23.31
C GLN A 324 17.79 -34.36 23.14
N GLY A 325 18.28 -34.82 21.98
CA GLY A 325 18.68 -36.22 21.85
C GLY A 325 19.77 -36.47 22.88
N GLU A 326 19.60 -37.50 23.69
CA GLU A 326 20.72 -38.06 24.46
C GLU A 326 21.73 -38.56 23.42
N GLU A 327 22.90 -37.92 23.38
CA GLU A 327 24.09 -38.45 22.69
C GLU A 327 24.63 -39.70 23.40
#